data_AF-A0A140DUB9-F1
#
_entry.id   AF-A0A140DUB9-F1
#
_cell.length_a   1.000
_cell.length_b   1.000
_cell.length_c   1.000
_cell.angle_alpha   90.00
_cell.angle_beta   90.00
_cell.angle_gamma   90.00
#
_symmetry.space_group_name_H-M   'P 1'
#
loop_
_entity.id
_entity.type
_entity.pdbx_description
1 polymer ?
#
loop_
_entity_poly.entity_id
_entity_poly.type
_entity_poly.pdbx_seq_one_letter_code
_entity_poly.pdbx_strand_id
1 'polypeptide(L)'
;MELAADIGGDLFGIRPVQAYSAAGLDWTNPHSRSSMEMKGNSSVIPEPAETADLHEYDTLFVGYPIWWNRAPRIIDTFLRMEDLHHGEVIPFATSGGSGIRNSQLELEKAFPDVRFGQGRLLNGYISPSDLEIWADQR
;
A
#
# COMPACT_ATOMS: atom_id res chain seq x y z
N MET A 1 6.22 11.01 -13.98
CA MET A 1 4.97 10.25 -13.98
C MET A 1 4.59 10.08 -12.53
N GLU A 2 3.47 10.68 -12.15
CA GLU A 2 2.94 10.66 -10.80
C GLU A 2 1.46 10.31 -10.95
N LEU A 3 1.04 9.14 -10.47
CA LEU A 3 -0.33 8.62 -10.63
C LEU A 3 -1.38 9.68 -10.30
N ALA A 4 -1.19 10.36 -9.15
CA ALA A 4 -2.08 11.43 -8.70
C ALA A 4 -2.21 12.57 -9.73
N ALA A 5 -1.12 13.00 -10.36
CA ALA A 5 -1.14 14.05 -11.37
C ALA A 5 -1.84 13.60 -12.67
N ASP A 6 -1.63 12.35 -13.07
CA ASP A 6 -2.17 11.81 -14.31
C ASP A 6 -3.70 11.54 -14.21
N ILE A 7 -4.21 11.18 -13.02
CA ILE A 7 -5.64 10.93 -12.80
C ILE A 7 -6.38 12.10 -12.15
N GLY A 8 -5.69 13.20 -11.83
CA GLY A 8 -6.25 14.36 -11.12
C GLY A 8 -6.68 14.08 -9.67
N GLY A 9 -6.02 13.13 -9.00
CA GLY A 9 -6.28 12.75 -7.61
C GLY A 9 -5.40 13.50 -6.61
N ASP A 10 -5.86 13.54 -5.36
CA ASP A 10 -5.08 14.07 -4.25
C ASP A 10 -4.02 13.06 -3.78
N LEU A 11 -2.88 13.57 -3.30
CA LEU A 11 -1.77 12.75 -2.83
C LEU A 11 -1.64 12.84 -1.31
N PHE A 12 -1.77 11.69 -0.64
CA PHE A 12 -1.52 11.56 0.79
C PHE A 12 -0.29 10.69 1.05
N GLY A 13 0.64 11.17 1.88
CA GLY A 13 1.85 10.45 2.22
C GLY A 13 1.70 9.65 3.52
N ILE A 14 1.55 8.33 3.43
CA ILE A 14 1.53 7.45 4.61
C ILE A 14 2.93 7.41 5.24
N ARG A 15 3.11 8.15 6.34
CA ARG A 15 4.40 8.25 7.05
C ARG A 15 4.32 7.55 8.39
N PRO A 16 5.30 6.72 8.77
CA PRO A 16 5.35 6.17 10.11
C PRO A 16 5.76 7.26 11.13
N VAL A 17 5.24 7.17 12.36
CA VAL A 17 5.70 8.01 13.51
C VAL A 17 7.22 7.87 13.68
N GLN A 18 7.73 6.64 13.57
CA GLN A 18 9.16 6.37 13.54
C GLN A 18 9.59 6.08 12.10
N ALA A 19 10.43 6.93 11.51
CA ALA A 19 11.00 6.69 10.18
C ALA A 19 11.78 5.37 10.08
N TYR A 20 11.72 4.71 8.92
CA TYR A 20 12.55 3.54 8.65
C TYR A 20 13.99 3.96 8.38
N SER A 21 14.93 3.50 9.20
CA SER A 21 16.36 3.69 8.98
C SER A 21 16.91 2.67 7.97
N ALA A 22 18.07 2.95 7.38
CA ALA A 22 18.74 1.99 6.49
C ALA A 22 18.96 0.62 7.16
N ALA A 23 19.39 0.61 8.42
CA ALA A 23 19.52 -0.62 9.21
C ALA A 23 18.17 -1.29 9.52
N GLY A 24 17.11 -0.49 9.67
CA GLY A 24 15.74 -0.98 9.85
C GLY A 24 15.16 -1.63 8.59
N LEU A 25 15.67 -1.29 7.41
CA LEU A 25 15.26 -1.83 6.11
C LEU A 25 16.12 -2.99 5.62
N ASP A 26 17.17 -3.36 6.35
CA ASP A 26 18.05 -4.47 5.99
C ASP A 26 17.31 -5.81 6.06
N TRP A 27 16.86 -6.29 4.90
CA TRP A 27 16.13 -7.53 4.73
C TRP A 27 16.98 -8.78 5.00
N THR A 28 18.31 -8.65 4.99
CA THR A 28 19.23 -9.77 5.28
C THR A 28 19.39 -9.99 6.78
N ASN A 29 19.07 -8.99 7.59
CA ASN A 29 19.11 -9.07 9.05
C ASN A 29 17.73 -9.50 9.61
N PRO A 30 17.58 -10.69 10.22
CA PRO A 30 16.30 -11.17 10.76
C PRO A 30 15.81 -10.41 12.00
N HIS A 31 16.65 -9.51 12.56
CA HIS A 31 16.33 -8.62 13.67
C HIS A 31 16.16 -7.16 13.23
N SER A 32 16.27 -6.85 11.93
CA SER A 32 15.91 -5.52 11.44
C SER A 32 14.43 -5.25 11.68
N ARG A 33 14.07 -3.98 11.76
CA ARG A 33 12.68 -3.56 12.00
C ARG A 33 11.74 -4.15 10.96
N SER A 34 12.07 -4.07 9.66
CA SER A 34 11.25 -4.62 8.58
C SER A 34 11.11 -6.15 8.68
N SER A 35 12.18 -6.87 8.98
CA SER A 35 12.13 -8.32 9.21
C SER A 35 11.29 -8.71 10.41
N MET A 36 11.32 -7.90 11.48
CA MET A 36 10.49 -8.14 12.67
C MET A 36 9.00 -7.86 12.38
N GLU A 37 8.67 -6.72 11.76
CA GLU A 37 7.30 -6.33 11.38
C GLU A 37 6.64 -7.37 10.45
N MET A 38 7.41 -7.92 9.52
CA MET A 38 6.87 -8.84 8.50
C MET A 38 6.75 -10.29 8.97
N LYS A 39 7.13 -10.60 10.22
CA LYS A 39 6.83 -11.91 10.84
C LYS A 39 5.32 -12.07 11.03
N GLY A 40 4.83 -13.30 10.87
CA GLY A 40 3.40 -13.61 10.97
C GLY A 40 2.77 -13.30 12.33
N ASN A 41 3.56 -13.36 13.41
CA ASN A 41 3.17 -13.07 14.79
C ASN A 41 3.88 -11.83 15.36
N SER A 42 4.19 -10.84 14.51
CA SER A 42 4.93 -9.65 14.94
C SER A 42 4.22 -8.91 16.07
N SER A 43 4.96 -8.60 17.13
CA SER A 43 4.58 -7.63 18.15
C SER A 43 5.03 -6.20 17.80
N VAL A 44 5.80 -6.04 16.72
CA VAL A 44 6.21 -4.74 16.18
C VAL A 44 5.20 -4.34 15.12
N ILE A 45 4.40 -3.31 15.43
CA ILE A 45 3.38 -2.75 14.57
C ILE A 45 3.75 -1.29 14.31
N PRO A 46 4.00 -0.88 13.06
CA PRO A 46 4.32 0.51 12.73
C PRO A 46 3.07 1.38 12.82
N GLU A 47 3.15 2.52 13.50
CA GLU A 47 2.04 3.47 13.61
C GLU A 47 2.15 4.55 12.53
N PRO A 48 1.08 4.83 11.76
CA PRO A 48 1.00 6.01 10.91
C PRO A 48 1.01 7.29 11.74
N ALA A 49 1.66 8.34 11.25
CA ALA A 49 1.74 9.63 11.91
C ALA A 49 0.46 10.46 11.76
N GLU A 50 -0.31 10.22 10.71
CA GLU A 50 -1.45 11.03 10.26
C GLU A 50 -2.55 10.12 9.68
N THR A 51 -3.81 10.57 9.77
CA THR A 51 -4.99 10.00 9.10
C THR A 51 -5.36 10.82 7.87
N ALA A 52 -6.07 10.24 6.92
CA ALA A 52 -6.33 10.87 5.62
C ALA A 52 -7.72 11.50 5.44
N ASP A 53 -8.68 11.28 6.36
CA ASP A 53 -10.08 11.73 6.24
C ASP A 53 -10.69 11.45 4.85
N LEU A 54 -11.10 10.19 4.67
CA LEU A 54 -11.48 9.67 3.35
C LEU A 54 -12.97 9.87 3.00
N HIS A 55 -13.74 10.63 3.77
CA HIS A 55 -15.19 10.73 3.60
C HIS A 55 -15.63 11.31 2.24
N GLU A 56 -14.80 12.13 1.60
CA GLU A 56 -15.11 12.75 0.30
C GLU A 56 -14.64 11.91 -0.91
N TYR A 57 -13.95 10.78 -0.67
CA TYR A 57 -13.35 9.97 -1.73
C TYR A 57 -14.13 8.67 -1.96
N ASP A 58 -14.47 8.40 -3.22
CA ASP A 58 -15.09 7.15 -3.66
C ASP A 58 -14.05 6.09 -4.09
N THR A 59 -12.79 6.51 -4.29
CA THR A 59 -11.71 5.68 -4.81
C THR A 59 -10.42 5.99 -4.06
N LEU A 60 -9.82 4.98 -3.43
CA LEU A 60 -8.53 5.06 -2.76
C LEU A 60 -7.49 4.23 -3.51
N PHE A 61 -6.55 4.88 -4.20
CA PHE A 61 -5.36 4.21 -4.70
C PHE A 61 -4.31 4.09 -3.58
N VAL A 62 -4.00 2.87 -3.15
CA VAL A 62 -3.04 2.63 -2.07
C VAL A 62 -1.72 2.05 -2.59
N GLY A 63 -0.64 2.82 -2.45
CA GLY A 63 0.67 2.50 -2.99
C GLY A 63 1.64 1.94 -1.96
N TYR A 64 2.36 0.86 -2.27
CA TYR A 64 3.36 0.31 -1.37
C TYR A 64 4.48 -0.50 -2.05
N PRO A 65 5.70 -0.55 -1.47
CA PRO A 65 6.70 -1.51 -1.90
C PRO A 65 6.30 -2.93 -1.46
N ILE A 66 6.59 -3.96 -2.26
CA ILE A 66 6.40 -5.35 -1.83
C ILE A 66 7.50 -5.74 -0.85
N TRP A 67 7.12 -6.07 0.38
CA TRP A 67 8.00 -6.62 1.42
C TRP A 67 7.61 -8.06 1.71
N TRP A 68 8.54 -9.00 1.56
CA TRP A 68 8.29 -10.43 1.82
C TRP A 68 6.98 -10.95 1.18
N ASN A 69 6.75 -10.58 -0.09
CA ASN A 69 5.56 -10.93 -0.87
C ASN A 69 4.23 -10.37 -0.31
N ARG A 70 4.28 -9.31 0.50
CA ARG A 70 3.13 -8.66 1.15
C ARG A 70 3.25 -7.14 1.12
N ALA A 71 2.15 -6.45 1.43
CA ALA A 71 2.19 -5.04 1.78
C ALA A 71 2.94 -4.87 3.13
N PRO A 72 3.71 -3.79 3.32
CA PRO A 72 4.28 -3.45 4.61
C PRO A 72 3.18 -3.25 5.66
N ARG A 73 3.45 -3.60 6.92
CA ARG A 73 2.46 -3.55 8.00
C ARG A 73 1.84 -2.17 8.23
N ILE A 74 2.54 -1.10 7.85
CA ILE A 74 2.00 0.26 7.96
C ILE A 74 0.76 0.48 7.09
N ILE A 75 0.62 -0.27 5.98
CA ILE A 75 -0.58 -0.23 5.15
C ILE A 75 -1.76 -0.85 5.90
N ASP A 76 -1.56 -2.01 6.53
CA ASP A 76 -2.59 -2.64 7.36
C ASP A 76 -3.04 -1.70 8.49
N THR A 77 -2.11 -0.99 9.15
CA THR A 77 -2.48 -0.07 10.24
C THR A 77 -3.18 1.18 9.74
N PHE A 78 -2.72 1.74 8.62
CA PHE A 78 -3.36 2.92 8.02
C PHE A 78 -4.80 2.61 7.61
N LEU A 79 -5.01 1.53 6.85
CA LEU A 79 -6.36 1.15 6.39
C LEU A 79 -7.32 0.81 7.54
N ARG A 80 -6.82 0.40 8.72
CA ARG A 80 -7.66 0.19 9.92
C ARG A 80 -8.10 1.48 10.61
N MET A 81 -7.41 2.58 10.36
CA MET A 81 -7.71 3.89 10.95
C MET A 81 -8.71 4.70 10.11
N GLU A 82 -8.87 4.34 8.83
CA GLU A 82 -9.73 5.05 7.90
C GLU A 82 -11.11 4.37 7.76
N ASP A 83 -12.13 5.15 7.41
CA ASP A 83 -13.44 4.63 7.00
C ASP A 83 -13.42 4.27 5.52
N LEU A 84 -13.48 2.97 5.21
CA LEU A 84 -13.37 2.42 3.86
C LEU A 84 -14.72 1.91 3.31
N HIS A 85 -15.83 2.15 4.00
CA HIS A 85 -17.12 1.55 3.63
C HIS A 85 -17.78 2.17 2.40
N HIS A 86 -17.36 3.37 2.01
CA HIS A 86 -18.02 4.16 0.97
C HIS A 86 -17.36 4.09 -0.41
N GLY A 87 -16.14 3.56 -0.50
CA GLY A 87 -15.33 3.58 -1.71
C GLY A 87 -14.68 2.26 -2.07
N GLU A 88 -14.01 2.25 -3.22
CA GLU A 88 -13.17 1.14 -3.67
C GLU A 88 -11.70 1.40 -3.34
N VAL A 89 -11.00 0.38 -2.85
CA VAL A 89 -9.56 0.42 -2.58
C VAL A 89 -8.82 -0.29 -3.71
N ILE A 90 -7.95 0.42 -4.42
CA ILE A 90 -7.18 -0.10 -5.54
C ILE A 90 -5.69 -0.14 -5.17
N PRO A 91 -5.13 -1.33 -4.88
CA PRO A 91 -3.73 -1.43 -4.50
C PRO A 91 -2.79 -1.30 -5.71
N PHE A 92 -1.70 -0.58 -5.54
CA PHE A 92 -0.59 -0.62 -6.48
C PHE A 92 0.73 -0.80 -5.77
N ALA A 93 1.69 -1.42 -6.45
CA ALA A 93 2.95 -1.76 -5.81
C ALA A 93 4.16 -1.62 -6.72
N THR A 94 5.32 -1.43 -6.09
CA THR A 94 6.63 -1.60 -6.73
C THR A 94 7.39 -2.73 -6.06
N SER A 95 8.30 -3.39 -6.78
CA SER A 95 9.06 -4.52 -6.23
C SER A 95 10.40 -4.71 -6.93
N GLY A 96 11.31 -5.42 -6.26
CA GLY A 96 12.55 -5.91 -6.87
C GLY A 96 12.37 -7.16 -7.77
N GLY A 97 11.13 -7.57 -8.06
CA GLY A 97 10.84 -8.74 -8.92
C GLY A 97 9.61 -9.56 -8.52
N SER A 98 9.02 -9.33 -7.33
CA SER A 98 7.79 -10.00 -6.91
C SER A 98 6.54 -9.41 -7.56
N GLY A 99 5.55 -10.26 -7.88
CA GLY A 99 4.24 -9.80 -8.33
C GLY A 99 3.37 -9.23 -7.19
N ILE A 100 2.34 -8.44 -7.53
CA ILE A 100 1.42 -7.85 -6.55
C ILE A 100 0.38 -8.84 -6.00
N ARG A 101 0.05 -9.90 -6.74
CA ARG A 101 -1.09 -10.81 -6.46
C ARG A 101 -1.18 -11.27 -5.02
N ASN A 102 -0.07 -11.74 -4.43
CA ASN A 102 -0.10 -12.23 -3.05
C ASN A 102 -0.32 -11.11 -2.03
N SER A 103 0.27 -9.93 -2.25
CA SER A 103 0.05 -8.79 -1.37
C SER A 103 -1.41 -8.34 -1.36
N GLN A 104 -2.06 -8.30 -2.53
CA GLN A 104 -3.47 -7.96 -2.65
C GLN A 104 -4.35 -9.00 -1.96
N LEU A 105 -4.11 -10.30 -2.17
CA LEU A 105 -4.86 -11.36 -1.49
C LEU A 105 -4.76 -11.28 0.03
N GLU A 106 -3.61 -10.88 0.58
CA GLU A 106 -3.45 -10.70 2.02
C GLU A 106 -4.20 -9.46 2.56
N LEU A 107 -4.31 -8.39 1.76
CA LEU A 107 -5.15 -7.23 2.09
C LEU A 107 -6.63 -7.60 2.06
N GLU A 108 -7.10 -8.26 0.99
CA GLU A 108 -8.50 -8.71 0.86
C GLU A 108 -8.92 -9.61 2.04
N LYS A 109 -8.03 -10.50 2.49
CA LYS A 109 -8.30 -11.33 3.69
C LYS A 109 -8.34 -10.52 4.99
N ALA A 110 -7.50 -9.48 5.11
CA ALA A 110 -7.40 -8.66 6.31
C ALA A 110 -8.57 -7.67 6.46
N PHE A 111 -9.22 -7.35 5.34
CA PHE A 111 -10.30 -6.37 5.21
C PHE A 111 -11.45 -6.95 4.36
N PRO A 112 -12.16 -7.99 4.84
CA PRO A 112 -13.17 -8.71 4.06
C PRO A 112 -14.38 -7.85 3.67
N ASP A 113 -14.64 -6.77 4.40
CA ASP A 113 -15.78 -5.86 4.16
C ASP A 113 -15.42 -4.69 3.23
N VAL A 114 -14.17 -4.61 2.78
CA VAL A 114 -13.69 -3.57 1.85
C VAL A 114 -13.80 -4.05 0.41
N ARG A 115 -14.31 -3.18 -0.47
CA ARG A 115 -14.32 -3.45 -1.91
C ARG A 115 -12.92 -3.19 -2.47
N PHE A 116 -12.25 -4.24 -2.93
CA PHE A 116 -10.96 -4.13 -3.61
C PHE A 116 -11.11 -4.17 -5.14
N GLY A 117 -10.51 -3.19 -5.81
CA GLY A 117 -10.35 -3.20 -7.27
C GLY A 117 -9.15 -4.02 -7.73
N GLN A 118 -8.94 -4.09 -9.04
CA GLN A 118 -7.80 -4.81 -9.61
C GLN A 118 -6.49 -4.05 -9.40
N GLY A 119 -5.64 -4.58 -8.53
CA GLY A 119 -4.35 -3.97 -8.25
C GLY A 119 -3.32 -4.17 -9.37
N ARG A 120 -2.33 -3.29 -9.42
CA ARG A 120 -1.29 -3.29 -10.46
C ARG A 120 0.12 -3.12 -9.91
N LEU A 121 1.05 -3.91 -10.45
CA LEU A 121 2.47 -3.72 -10.22
C LEU A 121 2.98 -2.63 -11.17
N LEU A 122 3.51 -1.54 -10.62
CA LEU A 122 3.97 -0.37 -11.35
C LEU A 122 5.51 -0.25 -11.33
N ASN A 123 6.20 -1.27 -11.84
CA ASN A 123 7.66 -1.26 -11.94
C ASN A 123 8.14 -0.55 -13.21
N GLY A 124 9.14 0.33 -13.08
CA GLY A 124 9.76 1.00 -14.21
C GLY A 124 8.87 2.08 -14.84
N TYR A 125 9.03 2.28 -16.15
CA TYR A 125 8.23 3.25 -16.90
C TYR A 125 6.89 2.66 -17.32
N ILE A 126 5.83 3.43 -17.15
CA ILE A 126 4.48 3.14 -17.62
C ILE A 126 4.06 4.35 -18.46
N SER A 127 3.35 4.12 -19.56
CA SER A 127 2.83 5.25 -20.32
C SER A 127 1.65 5.90 -19.59
N PRO A 128 1.47 7.24 -19.67
CA PRO A 128 0.30 7.90 -19.10
C PRO A 128 -1.02 7.27 -19.57
N SER A 129 -1.12 6.93 -20.86
CA SER A 129 -2.30 6.25 -21.42
C SER A 129 -2.57 4.89 -20.79
N ASP A 130 -1.53 4.07 -20.53
CA ASP A 130 -1.74 2.79 -19.87
C ASP A 130 -2.16 2.95 -18.41
N LEU A 131 -1.73 4.04 -17.77
CA LEU A 131 -2.05 4.35 -16.38
C LEU A 131 -3.50 4.82 -16.26
N GLU A 132 -3.93 5.74 -17.13
CA GLU A 132 -5.32 6.20 -17.27
C GLU A 132 -6.26 5.02 -17.54
N ILE A 133 -5.93 4.18 -18.53
CA ILE A 133 -6.74 3.00 -18.89
C ILE A 133 -6.93 2.07 -17.69
N TRP A 134 -5.90 1.90 -16.85
CA TRP A 134 -6.03 1.06 -15.65
C TRP A 134 -6.81 1.76 -14.53
N ALA A 135 -6.60 3.06 -14.33
CA ALA A 135 -7.32 3.83 -13.32
C ALA A 135 -8.83 3.93 -13.63
N ASP A 136 -9.19 3.94 -14.92
CA ASP A 136 -10.58 4.00 -15.39
C ASP A 136 -11.30 2.64 -15.43
N GLN A 137 -10.60 1.52 -15.20
CA GLN A 137 -11.18 0.16 -15.19
C GLN A 137 -11.99 -0.21 -13.93
N ARG A 138 -12.43 0.80 -13.17
CA ARG A 138 -13.20 0.70 -11.92
C ARG A 138 -14.66 0.28 -12.10
#